data_AF-A0A355GVE5-F1
#
_entry.id   AF-A0A355GVE5-F1
#
_cell.length_a   1.000
_cell.length_b   1.000
_cell.length_c   1.000
_cell.angle_alpha   90.00
_cell.angle_beta   90.00
_cell.angle_gamma   90.00
#
_symmetry.space_group_name_H-M   'P 1'
#
loop_
_entity.id
_entity.type
_entity.pdbx_description
1 polymer ?
#
loop_
_entity_poly.entity_id
_entity_poly.type
_entity_poly.pdbx_seq_one_letter_code
_entity_poly.pdbx_strand_id
1 'polypeptide(L)'
;MLVDGWESMSPLEKQFVASLRPFYRTMIFSGGSAEGAATGRALHLTEDHRRLPQYSERFLLFRTAAEEAAGTAAQIAALLRSGTAPEEIMVLYRDYASIGFELETAFTSAGIPYRVLGGQPLVQGAAARLLAQYFESLKNPGDEDHLMRWLSSPLLGLDRLTLVRAVRAAREKGLTLPELLADPTCGVPGQQAICALLDGFDKDAVAAQNSRLYEIANAFLNRSGVVAHLMAANADPQPLFSKDEEMHRLAQYLQLLKDFDGAYHQEKESDTTPAVDVFLDASAAFWGENAAAYVATPAVRILGVHQAKGQEAEAVFVCGMIMGNFPR
;
A
#
# COMPACT_ATOMS: atom_id res chain seq x y z
N MET A 1 -14.22 3.28 -20.77
CA MET A 1 -14.39 4.11 -21.99
C MET A 1 -13.63 5.39 -21.73
N LEU A 2 -12.66 5.75 -22.58
CA LEU A 2 -12.17 7.13 -22.62
C LEU A 2 -13.34 7.97 -23.13
N VAL A 3 -14.08 8.61 -22.24
CA VAL A 3 -15.12 9.54 -22.66
C VAL A 3 -14.51 10.92 -22.64
N ASP A 4 -13.97 11.35 -23.78
CA ASP A 4 -13.50 12.72 -23.92
C ASP A 4 -14.70 13.67 -23.74
N GLY A 5 -14.67 14.39 -22.62
CA GLY A 5 -15.63 15.42 -22.27
C GLY A 5 -16.95 14.88 -21.72
N TRP A 6 -17.12 14.91 -20.39
CA TRP A 6 -18.44 14.80 -19.75
C TRP A 6 -19.46 15.78 -20.37
N GLU A 7 -19.02 16.96 -20.83
CA GLU A 7 -19.88 17.92 -21.52
C GLU A 7 -20.37 17.42 -22.88
N SER A 8 -19.61 16.56 -23.58
CA SER A 8 -19.95 15.99 -24.89
C SER A 8 -21.01 14.88 -24.81
N MET A 9 -21.25 14.33 -23.62
CA MET A 9 -22.27 13.29 -23.39
C MET A 9 -23.68 13.87 -23.49
N SER A 10 -24.55 13.15 -24.18
CA SER A 10 -25.99 13.41 -24.22
C SER A 10 -26.61 13.34 -22.81
N PRO A 11 -27.76 14.00 -22.59
CA PRO A 11 -28.48 13.91 -21.32
C PRO A 11 -28.81 12.47 -20.91
N LEU A 12 -29.09 11.59 -21.87
CA LEU A 12 -29.37 10.17 -21.64
C LEU A 12 -28.13 9.42 -21.16
N GLU A 13 -26.96 9.66 -21.77
CA GLU A 13 -25.69 9.05 -21.36
C GLU A 13 -25.28 9.53 -19.96
N LYS A 14 -25.48 10.81 -19.64
CA LYS A 14 -25.26 11.35 -18.29
C LYS A 14 -26.17 10.68 -17.26
N GLN A 15 -27.44 10.48 -17.60
CA GLN A 15 -28.44 9.83 -16.74
C GLN A 15 -28.16 8.32 -16.58
N PHE A 16 -27.63 7.67 -17.61
CA PHE A 16 -27.17 6.29 -17.58
C PHE A 16 -25.93 6.14 -16.69
N VAL A 17 -24.94 7.03 -16.84
CA VAL A 17 -23.74 7.06 -15.99
C VAL A 17 -24.06 7.42 -14.54
N ALA A 18 -25.07 8.28 -14.31
CA ALA A 18 -25.53 8.63 -12.96
C ALA A 18 -26.34 7.52 -12.27
N SER A 19 -26.97 6.61 -13.03
CA SER A 19 -27.79 5.52 -12.49
C SER A 19 -27.00 4.22 -12.22
N LEU A 20 -25.77 4.14 -12.69
CA LEU A 20 -24.87 3.01 -12.44
C LEU A 20 -24.07 3.23 -11.13
N ARG A 21 -24.08 2.21 -10.24
CA ARG A 21 -23.30 2.11 -8.99
C ARG A 21 -21.79 2.36 -9.23
N PRO A 22 -20.99 2.71 -8.21
CA PRO A 22 -19.98 3.75 -8.31
C PRO A 22 -18.92 3.43 -9.37
N PHE A 23 -19.01 4.13 -10.50
CA PHE A 23 -17.86 4.24 -11.38
C PHE A 23 -16.81 5.14 -10.75
N TYR A 24 -15.57 4.70 -10.90
CA TYR A 24 -14.38 5.43 -10.53
C TYR A 24 -14.13 6.50 -11.61
N ARG A 25 -13.83 7.73 -11.19
CA ARG A 25 -13.71 8.88 -12.09
C ARG A 25 -12.44 9.65 -11.77
N THR A 26 -11.67 9.93 -12.82
CA THR A 26 -10.46 10.75 -12.73
C THR A 26 -10.66 12.06 -13.48
N MET A 27 -10.32 13.18 -12.84
CA MET A 27 -10.21 14.48 -13.51
C MET A 27 -8.75 14.80 -13.75
N ILE A 28 -8.41 15.22 -14.97
CA ILE A 28 -7.05 15.56 -15.38
C ILE A 28 -7.03 17.04 -15.73
N PHE A 29 -6.14 17.79 -15.10
CA PHE A 29 -5.75 19.13 -15.50
C PHE A 29 -4.35 19.05 -16.09
N SER A 30 -4.17 19.52 -17.32
CA SER A 30 -2.84 19.59 -17.95
C SER A 30 -2.65 20.90 -18.69
N GLY A 31 -1.50 21.53 -18.50
CA GLY A 31 -1.08 22.70 -19.28
C GLY A 31 -0.78 22.30 -20.73
N GLY A 32 -1.32 23.03 -21.70
CA GLY A 32 -1.07 22.81 -23.12
C GLY A 32 -1.19 24.08 -23.95
N SER A 33 -0.18 24.34 -24.78
CA SER A 33 -0.27 25.29 -25.90
C SER A 33 -0.95 24.61 -27.09
N ALA A 34 -2.24 24.85 -27.33
CA ALA A 34 -2.84 24.68 -28.67
C ALA A 34 -4.22 25.34 -28.79
N GLU A 35 -4.40 25.98 -29.93
CA GLU A 35 -5.50 26.80 -30.43
C GLU A 35 -6.81 26.01 -30.66
N GLY A 36 -7.96 26.72 -30.64
CA GLY A 36 -9.19 26.22 -31.26
C GLY A 36 -10.47 26.62 -30.53
N ALA A 37 -11.39 27.25 -31.24
CA ALA A 37 -12.51 28.02 -30.71
C ALA A 37 -13.80 27.22 -30.40
N ALA A 38 -14.66 27.92 -29.64
CA ALA A 38 -16.10 28.08 -29.85
C ALA A 38 -17.10 27.29 -28.97
N THR A 39 -17.63 28.06 -28.00
CA THR A 39 -19.06 28.31 -27.70
C THR A 39 -19.97 27.18 -27.21
N GLY A 40 -20.44 27.34 -25.97
CA GLY A 40 -21.73 26.79 -25.51
C GLY A 40 -21.79 26.59 -24.00
N ARG A 41 -22.35 27.57 -23.28
CA ARG A 41 -22.49 27.66 -21.80
C ARG A 41 -22.76 26.33 -21.07
N ALA A 42 -21.94 26.05 -20.06
CA ALA A 42 -22.28 25.21 -18.89
C ALA A 42 -21.65 25.79 -17.61
N LEU A 43 -22.25 25.42 -16.47
CA LEU A 43 -22.41 26.15 -15.21
C LEU A 43 -21.15 26.59 -14.43
N HIS A 44 -21.36 27.69 -13.70
CA HIS A 44 -20.43 28.47 -12.89
C HIS A 44 -19.86 27.73 -11.68
N LEU A 45 -18.53 27.61 -11.64
CA LEU A 45 -17.77 27.67 -10.38
C LEU A 45 -17.71 29.15 -9.97
N THR A 46 -18.10 29.46 -8.75
CA THR A 46 -18.31 30.84 -8.29
C THR A 46 -17.04 31.69 -8.31
N GLU A 47 -17.18 32.81 -9.03
CA GLU A 47 -16.63 34.16 -8.94
C GLU A 47 -15.21 34.58 -9.34
N ASP A 48 -14.16 33.76 -9.48
CA ASP A 48 -12.90 34.37 -10.00
C ASP A 48 -11.87 33.48 -10.71
N HIS A 49 -12.15 32.19 -10.91
CA HIS A 49 -11.28 31.36 -11.74
C HIS A 49 -11.77 31.40 -13.18
N ARG A 50 -11.29 32.42 -13.92
CA ARG A 50 -11.29 32.42 -15.37
C ARG A 50 -10.69 31.09 -15.81
N ARG A 51 -11.39 30.31 -16.66
CA ARG A 51 -10.77 29.23 -17.44
C ARG A 51 -9.49 29.81 -18.03
N LEU A 52 -8.35 29.38 -17.51
CA LEU A 52 -7.05 29.79 -18.01
C LEU A 52 -6.88 29.03 -19.33
N PRO A 53 -6.88 29.70 -20.50
CA PRO A 53 -6.91 29.05 -21.81
C PRO A 53 -5.80 28.03 -22.03
N GLN A 54 -4.72 28.15 -21.25
CA GLN A 54 -3.58 27.26 -21.27
C GLN A 54 -3.80 25.90 -20.58
N TYR A 55 -4.92 25.65 -19.89
CA TYR A 55 -5.17 24.36 -19.23
C TYR A 55 -6.35 23.62 -19.85
N SER A 56 -6.15 22.33 -20.11
CA SER A 56 -7.21 21.43 -20.58
C SER A 56 -7.68 20.53 -19.44
N GLU A 57 -9.01 20.39 -19.32
CA GLU A 57 -9.68 19.54 -18.35
C GLU A 57 -10.24 18.29 -19.04
N ARG A 58 -9.94 17.10 -18.51
CA ARG A 58 -10.47 15.82 -19.03
C ARG A 58 -11.06 14.97 -17.92
N PHE A 59 -12.12 14.23 -18.23
CA PHE A 59 -12.78 13.32 -17.30
C PHE A 59 -12.71 11.90 -17.84
N LEU A 60 -12.13 10.99 -17.05
CA LEU A 60 -12.04 9.58 -17.40
C LEU A 60 -12.94 8.75 -16.50
N LEU A 61 -13.59 7.73 -17.07
CA LEU A 61 -14.51 6.84 -16.36
C LEU A 61 -14.03 5.39 -16.42
N PHE A 62 -13.97 4.77 -15.25
CA PHE A 62 -13.45 3.42 -15.03
C PHE A 62 -14.42 2.56 -14.23
N ARG A 63 -14.38 1.24 -14.45
CA ARG A 63 -15.30 0.30 -13.79
C ARG A 63 -14.86 -0.06 -12.37
N THR A 64 -13.56 0.00 -12.10
CA THR A 64 -12.96 -0.38 -10.82
C THR A 64 -11.85 0.59 -10.42
N ALA A 65 -11.48 0.61 -9.14
CA ALA A 65 -10.33 1.37 -8.64
C ALA A 65 -9.04 0.98 -9.36
N ALA A 66 -8.85 -0.32 -9.61
CA ALA A 66 -7.68 -0.85 -10.31
C ALA A 66 -7.62 -0.36 -11.77
N GLU A 67 -8.76 -0.33 -12.48
CA GLU A 67 -8.83 0.26 -13.83
C GLU A 67 -8.55 1.77 -13.80
N GLU A 68 -9.05 2.50 -12.79
CA GLU A 68 -8.77 3.93 -12.61
C GLU A 68 -7.30 4.19 -12.39
N ALA A 69 -6.67 3.46 -11.48
CA ALA A 69 -5.26 3.60 -11.19
C ALA A 69 -4.38 3.24 -12.39
N ALA A 70 -4.67 2.14 -13.09
CA ALA A 70 -3.95 1.77 -14.31
C ALA A 70 -4.11 2.82 -15.42
N GLY A 71 -5.32 3.36 -15.60
CA GLY A 71 -5.59 4.44 -16.55
C GLY A 71 -4.84 5.73 -16.19
N THR A 72 -4.80 6.08 -14.90
CA THR A 72 -4.07 7.23 -14.38
C THR A 72 -2.56 7.06 -14.59
N ALA A 73 -2.01 5.89 -14.26
CA ALA A 73 -0.61 5.54 -14.51
C ALA A 73 -0.26 5.67 -16.00
N ALA A 74 -1.12 5.21 -16.90
CA ALA A 74 -0.89 5.32 -18.34
C ALA A 74 -0.82 6.78 -18.83
N GLN A 75 -1.66 7.68 -18.30
CA GLN A 75 -1.61 9.11 -18.63
C GLN A 75 -0.35 9.78 -18.06
N ILE A 76 0.02 9.48 -16.81
CA ILE A 76 1.24 10.00 -16.19
C ILE A 76 2.47 9.53 -16.94
N ALA A 77 2.54 8.25 -17.31
CA ALA A 77 3.63 7.72 -18.12
C ALA A 77 3.74 8.42 -19.49
N ALA A 78 2.61 8.86 -20.07
CA ALA A 78 2.63 9.66 -21.29
C ALA A 78 3.22 11.06 -21.07
N LEU A 79 2.86 11.74 -19.98
CA LEU A 79 3.41 13.04 -19.59
C LEU A 79 4.92 12.97 -19.32
N LEU A 80 5.36 11.93 -18.61
CA LEU A 80 6.79 11.70 -18.36
C LEU A 80 7.55 11.47 -19.67
N ARG A 81 6.99 10.71 -20.62
CA ARG A 81 7.59 10.52 -21.95
C ARG A 81 7.61 11.80 -22.78
N SER A 82 6.66 12.71 -22.60
CA SER A 82 6.68 14.02 -23.26
C SER A 82 7.60 15.05 -22.58
N GLY A 83 8.25 14.68 -21.47
CA GLY A 83 9.26 15.51 -20.81
C GLY A 83 8.78 16.31 -19.61
N THR A 84 7.54 16.12 -19.15
CA THR A 84 7.06 16.72 -17.90
C THR A 84 7.86 16.15 -16.73
N ALA A 85 8.38 17.02 -15.87
CA ALA A 85 9.14 16.58 -14.70
C ALA A 85 8.22 15.83 -13.72
N PRO A 86 8.65 14.72 -13.08
CA PRO A 86 7.81 13.99 -12.13
C PRO A 86 7.25 14.87 -10.99
N GLU A 87 8.03 15.84 -10.52
CA GLU A 87 7.66 16.76 -9.43
C GLU A 87 6.50 17.71 -9.82
N GLU A 88 6.35 17.98 -11.11
CA GLU A 88 5.28 18.78 -11.71
C GLU A 88 3.99 17.97 -11.97
N ILE A 89 3.94 16.72 -11.48
CA ILE A 89 2.77 15.86 -11.57
C ILE A 89 2.25 15.58 -10.15
N MET A 90 0.97 15.87 -9.93
CA MET A 90 0.29 15.64 -8.66
C MET A 90 -0.93 14.74 -8.85
N VAL A 91 -1.15 13.84 -7.89
CA VAL A 91 -2.28 12.93 -7.83
C VAL A 91 -2.99 13.15 -6.50
N LEU A 92 -4.21 13.64 -6.58
CA LEU A 92 -5.03 14.03 -5.45
C LEU A 92 -6.06 12.94 -5.17
N TYR A 93 -6.15 12.57 -3.89
CA TYR A 93 -7.20 11.68 -3.39
C TYR A 93 -7.98 12.36 -2.26
N ARG A 94 -9.24 11.95 -2.09
CA ARG A 94 -10.02 12.36 -0.91
C ARG A 94 -9.90 11.38 0.23
N ASP A 95 -10.02 10.11 -0.10
CA ASP A 95 -9.90 8.99 0.82
C ASP A 95 -8.85 8.03 0.28
N TYR A 96 -7.70 7.99 0.98
CA TYR A 96 -6.61 7.10 0.61
C TYR A 96 -7.08 5.65 0.61
N ALA A 97 -8.04 5.32 1.49
CA ALA A 97 -8.52 3.97 1.64
C ALA A 97 -9.27 3.44 0.42
N SER A 98 -9.76 4.34 -0.42
CA SER A 98 -10.58 3.98 -1.58
C SER A 98 -9.78 3.71 -2.86
N ILE A 99 -8.54 4.21 -2.94
CA ILE A 99 -7.78 4.22 -4.21
C ILE A 99 -6.25 4.22 -4.06
N GLY A 100 -5.74 4.47 -2.85
CA GLY A 100 -4.31 4.63 -2.61
C GLY A 100 -3.51 3.39 -3.02
N PHE A 101 -3.99 2.20 -2.63
CA PHE A 101 -3.34 0.92 -2.96
C PHE A 101 -3.23 0.71 -4.46
N GLU A 102 -4.33 0.92 -5.18
CA GLU A 102 -4.39 0.71 -6.61
C GLU A 102 -3.46 1.69 -7.33
N LEU A 103 -3.38 2.95 -6.88
CA LEU A 103 -2.44 3.95 -7.40
C LEU A 103 -0.98 3.54 -7.17
N GLU A 104 -0.61 3.17 -5.94
CA GLU A 104 0.75 2.71 -5.61
C GLU A 104 1.15 1.49 -6.45
N THR A 105 0.25 0.52 -6.56
CA THR A 105 0.45 -0.72 -7.33
C THR A 105 0.62 -0.42 -8.82
N ALA A 106 -0.25 0.42 -9.38
CA ALA A 106 -0.20 0.79 -10.79
C ALA A 106 1.05 1.60 -11.13
N PHE A 107 1.47 2.52 -10.26
CA PHE A 107 2.65 3.36 -10.50
C PHE A 107 3.92 2.53 -10.42
N THR A 108 4.01 1.62 -9.44
CA THR A 108 5.16 0.73 -9.36
C THR A 108 5.24 -0.20 -10.55
N SER A 109 4.12 -0.81 -10.95
CA SER A 109 4.05 -1.68 -12.12
C SER A 109 4.42 -0.95 -13.41
N ALA A 110 4.15 0.36 -13.50
CA ALA A 110 4.50 1.21 -14.62
C ALA A 110 5.92 1.81 -14.53
N GLY A 111 6.69 1.52 -13.47
CA GLY A 111 8.01 2.11 -13.23
C GLY A 111 7.99 3.63 -12.99
N ILE A 112 6.86 4.17 -12.52
CA ILE A 112 6.68 5.60 -12.25
C ILE A 112 7.19 5.89 -10.84
N PRO A 113 8.22 6.73 -10.65
CA PRO A 113 8.64 7.14 -9.32
C PRO A 113 7.55 8.02 -8.70
N TYR A 114 7.09 7.68 -7.50
CA TYR A 114 6.03 8.41 -6.81
C TYR A 114 6.34 8.62 -5.34
N ARG A 115 5.67 9.58 -4.70
CA ARG A 115 5.79 9.84 -3.26
C ARG A 115 4.44 10.17 -2.68
N VAL A 116 4.03 9.42 -1.67
CA VAL A 116 2.82 9.72 -0.89
C VAL A 116 3.16 10.76 0.16
N LEU A 117 2.60 11.96 0.04
CA LEU A 117 2.77 13.06 0.98
C LEU A 117 1.62 13.03 1.97
N GLY A 118 1.95 12.90 3.26
CA GLY A 118 0.98 12.96 4.35
C GLY A 118 0.08 11.73 4.50
N GLY A 119 0.28 10.68 3.70
CA GLY A 119 -0.01 9.29 4.05
C GLY A 119 1.32 8.56 4.24
N GLN A 120 1.44 7.69 5.25
CA GLN A 120 2.61 6.83 5.32
C GLN A 120 2.50 5.77 4.20
N PRO A 121 3.53 5.61 3.33
CA PRO A 121 3.59 4.54 2.34
C PRO A 121 3.16 3.20 2.92
N LEU A 122 2.59 2.31 2.10
CA LEU A 122 2.27 0.94 2.52
C LEU A 122 3.46 0.26 3.25
N VAL A 123 4.67 0.56 2.79
CA VAL A 123 5.99 0.14 3.31
C VAL A 123 6.28 0.61 4.74
N GLN A 124 5.67 1.71 5.14
CA GLN A 124 5.86 2.31 6.44
C GLN A 124 4.84 1.83 7.49
N GLY A 125 3.88 0.98 7.12
CA GLY A 125 2.97 0.33 8.06
C GLY A 125 3.69 -0.60 9.03
N ALA A 126 3.42 -0.48 10.33
CA ALA A 126 3.99 -1.36 11.34
C ALA A 126 3.56 -2.83 11.15
N ALA A 127 2.30 -3.08 10.77
CA ALA A 127 1.75 -4.41 10.54
C ALA A 127 2.29 -5.03 9.24
N ALA A 128 2.43 -4.23 8.18
CA ALA A 128 3.02 -4.67 6.93
C ALA A 128 4.51 -5.03 7.11
N ARG A 129 5.29 -4.20 7.83
CA ARG A 129 6.67 -4.52 8.20
C ARG A 129 6.77 -5.77 9.08
N LEU A 130 5.86 -5.95 10.03
CA LEU A 130 5.82 -7.15 10.85
C LEU A 130 5.65 -8.40 9.97
N LEU A 131 4.73 -8.38 9.01
CA LEU A 131 4.50 -9.51 8.10
C LEU A 131 5.68 -9.74 7.14
N ALA A 132 6.30 -8.67 6.62
CA ALA A 132 7.51 -8.80 5.82
C ALA A 132 8.64 -9.50 6.59
N GLN A 133 8.90 -9.07 7.83
CA GLN A 133 9.91 -9.70 8.70
C GLN A 133 9.52 -11.14 9.08
N TYR A 134 8.22 -11.41 9.20
CA TYR A 134 7.73 -12.75 9.43
C TYR A 134 8.08 -13.67 8.24
N PHE A 135 7.78 -13.25 7.01
CA PHE A 135 8.13 -14.01 5.80
C PHE A 135 9.63 -14.15 5.60
N GLU A 136 10.45 -13.12 5.89
CA GLU A 136 11.92 -13.26 5.89
C GLU A 136 12.40 -14.31 6.89
N SER A 137 11.78 -14.38 8.06
CA SER A 137 12.07 -15.42 9.05
C SER A 137 11.63 -16.80 8.57
N LEU A 138 10.52 -16.92 7.82
CA LEU A 138 10.08 -18.19 7.24
C LEU A 138 10.98 -18.66 6.08
N LYS A 139 11.53 -17.72 5.30
CA LYS A 139 12.53 -18.01 4.25
C LYS A 139 13.81 -18.60 4.85
N ASN A 140 14.27 -18.04 5.96
CA ASN A 140 15.49 -18.48 6.66
C ASN A 140 15.19 -18.83 8.14
N PRO A 141 14.52 -19.97 8.41
CA PRO A 141 14.04 -20.30 9.77
C PRO A 141 15.17 -20.55 10.78
N GLY A 142 16.40 -20.80 10.32
CA GLY A 142 17.59 -20.94 11.16
C GLY A 142 18.33 -19.63 11.45
N ASP A 143 17.91 -18.51 10.87
CA ASP A 143 18.57 -17.21 11.04
C ASP A 143 18.02 -16.48 12.27
N GLU A 144 18.85 -16.44 13.33
CA GLU A 144 18.50 -15.81 14.59
C GLU A 144 18.27 -14.30 14.45
N ASP A 145 18.93 -13.61 13.51
CA ASP A 145 18.78 -12.17 13.34
C ASP A 145 17.41 -11.81 12.75
N HIS A 146 16.94 -12.56 11.75
CA HIS A 146 15.61 -12.39 11.18
C HIS A 146 14.52 -12.71 12.22
N LEU A 147 14.67 -13.83 12.92
CA LEU A 147 13.77 -14.23 14.00
C LEU A 147 13.67 -13.14 15.08
N MET A 148 14.82 -12.58 15.48
CA MET A 148 14.88 -11.50 16.47
C MET A 148 14.22 -10.22 16.01
N ARG A 149 14.44 -9.82 14.75
CA ARG A 149 13.79 -8.63 14.19
C ARG A 149 12.28 -8.78 14.18
N TRP A 150 11.76 -9.93 13.77
CA TRP A 150 10.33 -10.23 13.78
C TRP A 150 9.75 -10.20 15.20
N LEU A 151 10.32 -10.95 16.14
CA LEU A 151 9.86 -11.02 17.54
C LEU A 151 9.95 -9.68 18.27
N SER A 152 10.84 -8.76 17.85
CA SER A 152 11.02 -7.44 18.46
C SER A 152 9.94 -6.40 18.10
N SER A 153 8.98 -6.78 17.24
CA SER A 153 7.90 -5.91 16.80
C SER A 153 6.97 -5.54 17.96
N PRO A 154 6.65 -4.24 18.15
CA PRO A 154 5.77 -3.80 19.24
C PRO A 154 4.35 -4.36 19.11
N LEU A 155 3.91 -4.69 17.90
CA LEU A 155 2.58 -5.23 17.63
C LEU A 155 2.36 -6.65 18.19
N LEU A 156 3.42 -7.36 18.52
CA LEU A 156 3.35 -8.69 19.14
C LEU A 156 3.13 -8.61 20.66
N GLY A 157 3.19 -7.40 21.24
CA GLY A 157 3.04 -7.21 22.68
C GLY A 157 4.17 -7.81 23.52
N LEU A 158 5.26 -8.27 22.88
CA LEU A 158 6.43 -8.80 23.56
C LEU A 158 7.37 -7.65 23.93
N ASP A 159 7.71 -7.56 25.22
CA ASP A 159 8.70 -6.60 25.68
C ASP A 159 10.10 -6.94 25.12
N ARG A 160 10.75 -5.94 24.53
CA ARG A 160 12.09 -6.12 23.91
C ARG A 160 13.13 -6.57 24.92
N LEU A 161 13.07 -6.08 26.16
CA LEU A 161 14.03 -6.49 27.20
C LEU A 161 13.86 -7.97 27.55
N THR A 162 12.62 -8.45 27.55
CA THR A 162 12.27 -9.86 27.76
C THR A 162 12.88 -10.75 26.66
N LEU A 163 12.74 -10.37 25.39
CA LEU A 163 13.35 -11.08 24.26
C LEU A 163 14.89 -11.08 24.33
N VAL A 164 15.51 -9.94 24.62
CA VAL A 164 16.98 -9.83 24.75
C VAL A 164 17.52 -10.72 25.88
N ARG A 165 16.81 -10.82 27.01
CA ARG A 165 17.17 -11.71 28.12
C ARG A 165 17.09 -13.19 27.70
N ALA A 166 16.08 -13.57 26.93
CA ALA A 166 15.93 -14.93 26.43
C ALA A 166 17.09 -15.35 25.51
N VAL A 167 17.43 -14.50 24.55
CA VAL A 167 18.55 -14.75 23.62
C VAL A 167 19.88 -14.78 24.34
N ARG A 168 20.08 -13.87 25.30
CA ARG A 168 21.29 -13.91 26.12
C ARG A 168 21.42 -15.22 26.91
N ALA A 169 20.32 -15.69 27.52
CA ALA A 169 20.32 -16.96 28.26
C ALA A 169 20.59 -18.16 27.34
N ALA A 170 20.11 -18.12 26.09
CA ALA A 170 20.37 -19.15 25.09
C ALA A 170 21.87 -19.20 24.75
N ARG A 171 22.44 -18.02 24.44
CA ARG A 171 23.87 -17.86 24.14
C ARG A 171 24.79 -18.27 25.29
N GLU A 172 24.45 -17.93 26.53
CA GLU A 172 25.22 -18.33 27.72
C GLU A 172 25.28 -19.87 27.90
N LYS A 173 24.27 -20.60 27.38
CA LYS A 173 24.23 -22.07 27.38
C LYS A 173 24.73 -22.71 26.08
N GLY A 174 25.14 -21.91 25.10
CA GLY A 174 25.53 -22.39 23.77
C GLY A 174 24.38 -22.99 22.96
N LEU A 175 23.14 -22.57 23.22
CA LEU A 175 21.92 -23.01 22.55
C LEU A 175 21.36 -21.88 21.68
N THR A 176 20.56 -22.25 20.68
CA THR A 176 19.67 -21.32 19.98
C THR A 176 18.44 -20.98 20.82
N LEU A 177 17.75 -19.88 20.50
CA LEU A 177 16.53 -19.49 21.20
C LEU A 177 15.46 -20.61 21.19
N PRO A 178 15.13 -21.26 20.06
CA PRO A 178 14.15 -22.36 20.05
C PRO A 178 14.59 -23.55 20.93
N GLU A 179 15.87 -23.93 20.90
CA GLU A 179 16.41 -25.01 21.73
C GLU A 179 16.29 -24.71 23.22
N LEU A 180 16.55 -23.47 23.64
CA LEU A 180 16.36 -23.05 25.02
C LEU A 180 14.88 -23.11 25.43
N LEU A 181 13.99 -22.66 24.55
CA LEU A 181 12.56 -22.57 24.83
C LEU A 181 11.87 -23.93 24.86
N ALA A 182 12.45 -24.94 24.20
CA ALA A 182 12.01 -26.33 24.27
C ALA A 182 12.12 -26.92 25.69
N ASP A 183 12.99 -26.36 26.54
CA ASP A 183 13.04 -26.68 27.96
C ASP A 183 12.01 -25.85 28.76
N PRO A 184 10.90 -26.43 29.25
CA PRO A 184 9.90 -25.71 30.04
C PRO A 184 10.45 -25.22 31.40
N THR A 185 11.63 -25.67 31.81
CA THR A 185 12.30 -25.27 33.05
C THR A 185 13.40 -24.22 32.86
N CYS A 186 13.53 -23.66 31.64
CA CYS A 186 14.61 -22.73 31.31
C CYS A 186 14.58 -21.43 32.12
N GLY A 187 13.42 -21.10 32.73
CA GLY A 187 13.29 -20.03 33.73
C GLY A 187 13.38 -18.61 33.15
N VAL A 188 13.27 -18.48 31.83
CA VAL A 188 13.39 -17.21 31.13
C VAL A 188 12.07 -16.42 31.24
N PRO A 189 12.12 -15.13 31.64
CA PRO A 189 10.94 -14.28 31.61
C PRO A 189 10.28 -14.26 30.23
N GLY A 190 8.95 -14.33 30.18
CA GLY A 190 8.19 -14.26 28.92
C GLY A 190 8.27 -15.51 28.03
N GLN A 191 8.86 -16.62 28.50
CA GLN A 191 8.94 -17.89 27.77
C GLN A 191 7.60 -18.28 27.13
N GLN A 192 6.50 -18.28 27.91
CA GLN A 192 5.19 -18.69 27.40
C GLN A 192 4.70 -17.82 26.23
N ALA A 193 4.95 -16.51 26.27
CA ALA A 193 4.56 -15.61 25.19
C ALA A 193 5.40 -15.84 23.93
N ILE A 194 6.71 -16.05 24.09
CA ILE A 194 7.61 -16.35 22.96
C ILE A 194 7.24 -17.70 22.35
N CYS A 195 7.03 -18.74 23.17
CA CYS A 195 6.59 -20.06 22.69
C CYS A 195 5.25 -19.99 21.96
N ALA A 196 4.30 -19.18 22.43
CA ALA A 196 3.02 -19.00 21.75
C ALA A 196 3.17 -18.31 20.37
N LEU A 197 4.11 -17.38 20.23
CA LEU A 197 4.41 -16.73 18.95
C LEU A 197 5.13 -17.67 17.98
N LEU A 198 6.01 -18.53 18.49
CA LEU A 198 6.70 -19.56 17.72
C LEU A 198 5.81 -20.77 17.39
N ASP A 199 4.64 -20.90 18.01
CA ASP A 199 3.73 -21.99 17.72
C ASP A 199 3.27 -21.96 16.25
N GLY A 200 3.45 -23.09 15.57
CA GLY A 200 3.19 -23.23 14.14
C GLY A 200 4.27 -22.64 13.22
N PHE A 201 5.34 -22.03 13.73
CA PHE A 201 6.39 -21.41 12.91
C PHE A 201 7.02 -22.39 11.90
N ASP A 202 7.42 -23.59 12.36
CA ASP A 202 8.02 -24.60 11.49
C ASP A 202 7.05 -25.08 10.41
N LYS A 203 5.75 -25.17 10.75
CA LYS A 203 4.70 -25.56 9.80
C LYS A 203 4.52 -24.48 8.74
N ASP A 204 4.52 -23.21 9.17
CA ASP A 204 4.39 -22.07 8.28
C ASP A 204 5.64 -21.92 7.39
N ALA A 205 6.83 -22.24 7.89
CA ALA A 205 8.06 -22.22 7.10
C ALA A 205 8.04 -23.27 5.97
N VAL A 206 7.54 -24.48 6.26
CA VAL A 206 7.31 -25.50 5.23
C VAL A 206 6.21 -25.07 4.26
N ALA A 207 5.10 -24.52 4.76
CA ALA A 207 3.99 -24.06 3.94
C ALA A 207 4.39 -22.90 3.01
N ALA A 208 5.23 -21.97 3.48
CA ALA A 208 5.66 -20.79 2.73
C ALA A 208 6.43 -21.14 1.44
N GLN A 209 6.89 -22.39 1.29
CA GLN A 209 7.53 -22.85 0.07
C GLN A 209 6.56 -22.99 -1.10
N ASN A 210 5.33 -23.48 -0.86
CA ASN A 210 4.45 -23.90 -1.95
C ASN A 210 2.96 -23.62 -1.72
N SER A 211 2.58 -23.18 -0.53
CA SER A 211 1.21 -22.80 -0.18
C SER A 211 0.98 -21.31 -0.39
N ARG A 212 -0.28 -20.90 -0.25
CA ARG A 212 -0.70 -19.49 -0.35
C ARG A 212 -0.19 -18.67 0.82
N LEU A 213 0.61 -17.64 0.53
CA LEU A 213 1.17 -16.76 1.55
C LEU A 213 0.08 -15.95 2.27
N TYR A 214 -1.02 -15.63 1.59
CA TYR A 214 -2.18 -14.99 2.20
C TYR A 214 -2.80 -15.82 3.34
N GLU A 215 -2.89 -17.14 3.16
CA GLU A 215 -3.46 -18.05 4.17
C GLU A 215 -2.54 -18.13 5.40
N ILE A 216 -1.23 -18.17 5.18
CA ILE A 216 -0.20 -18.15 6.23
C ILE A 216 -0.26 -16.83 7.02
N ALA A 217 -0.29 -15.69 6.33
CA ALA A 217 -0.41 -14.37 6.98
C ALA A 217 -1.67 -14.26 7.84
N ASN A 218 -2.82 -14.72 7.35
CA ASN A 218 -4.06 -14.71 8.12
C ASN A 218 -4.00 -15.61 9.35
N ALA A 219 -3.47 -16.84 9.20
CA ALA A 219 -3.31 -17.76 10.31
C ALA A 219 -2.42 -17.16 11.41
N PHE A 220 -1.33 -16.50 10.99
CA PHE A 220 -0.43 -15.79 11.89
C PHE A 220 -1.10 -14.60 12.59
N LEU A 221 -1.78 -13.72 11.85
CA LEU A 221 -2.47 -12.55 12.42
C LEU A 221 -3.54 -12.95 13.45
N ASN A 222 -4.23 -14.07 13.23
CA ASN A 222 -5.25 -14.58 14.14
C ASN A 222 -4.66 -15.12 15.45
N ARG A 223 -3.52 -15.84 15.40
CA ARG A 223 -2.90 -16.44 16.60
C ARG A 223 -1.98 -15.48 17.37
N SER A 224 -1.36 -14.52 16.69
CA SER A 224 -0.38 -13.59 17.27
C SER A 224 -1.00 -12.47 18.12
N GLY A 225 -2.30 -12.24 18.02
CA GLY A 225 -2.99 -11.16 18.73
C GLY A 225 -2.78 -9.76 18.12
N VAL A 226 -2.07 -9.65 16.99
CA VAL A 226 -1.79 -8.37 16.30
C VAL A 226 -3.06 -7.61 15.97
N VAL A 227 -4.09 -8.29 15.44
CA VAL A 227 -5.36 -7.64 15.09
C VAL A 227 -6.04 -7.07 16.34
N ALA A 228 -6.04 -7.82 17.45
CA ALA A 228 -6.59 -7.34 18.72
C ALA A 228 -5.80 -6.12 19.25
N HIS A 229 -4.47 -6.14 19.12
CA HIS A 229 -3.60 -5.03 19.51
C HIS A 229 -3.89 -3.77 18.67
N LEU A 230 -3.99 -3.89 17.35
CA LEU A 230 -4.35 -2.79 16.46
C LEU A 230 -5.74 -2.21 16.77
N MET A 231 -6.70 -3.06 17.11
CA MET A 231 -8.05 -2.63 17.48
C MET A 231 -8.09 -1.86 18.81
N ALA A 232 -7.20 -2.21 19.74
CA ALA A 232 -7.08 -1.59 21.06
C ALA A 232 -6.34 -0.24 21.07
N ALA A 233 -5.65 0.13 19.98
CA ALA A 233 -4.87 1.37 19.88
C ALA A 233 -5.68 2.65 20.16
N ASN A 234 -7.02 2.61 20.00
CA ASN A 234 -7.91 3.73 20.33
C ASN A 234 -8.00 4.05 21.84
N ALA A 235 -7.56 3.15 22.71
CA ALA A 235 -7.59 3.35 24.15
C ALA A 235 -6.37 4.12 24.68
N ASP A 236 -5.32 4.28 23.86
CA ASP A 236 -4.11 5.00 24.25
C ASP A 236 -4.30 6.51 24.03
N PRO A 237 -4.07 7.36 25.04
CA PRO A 237 -4.11 8.82 24.89
C PRO A 237 -3.06 9.36 23.90
N GLN A 238 -1.99 8.62 23.57
CA GLN A 238 -1.05 8.96 22.49
C GLN A 238 -0.70 7.72 21.65
N PRO A 239 -1.54 7.36 20.67
CA PRO A 239 -1.31 6.17 19.87
C PRO A 239 -0.08 6.34 18.95
N LEU A 240 0.73 5.29 18.86
CA LEU A 240 1.90 5.21 17.96
C LEU A 240 1.54 5.38 16.47
N PHE A 241 0.29 5.08 16.10
CA PHE A 241 -0.24 5.16 14.75
C PHE A 241 -1.78 5.33 14.80
N SER A 242 -2.36 5.89 13.73
CA SER A 242 -3.81 5.91 13.54
C SER A 242 -4.34 4.50 13.27
N LYS A 243 -5.33 4.04 14.05
CA LYS A 243 -5.93 2.70 13.89
C LYS A 243 -6.46 2.49 12.47
N ASP A 244 -7.27 3.42 11.98
CA ASP A 244 -7.95 3.26 10.70
C ASP A 244 -6.94 3.20 9.55
N GLU A 245 -5.88 4.01 9.62
CA GLU A 245 -4.80 3.97 8.64
C GLU A 245 -4.01 2.66 8.69
N GLU A 246 -3.69 2.17 9.89
CA GLU A 246 -2.89 0.96 10.05
C GLU A 246 -3.67 -0.31 9.66
N MET A 247 -4.96 -0.36 10.01
CA MET A 247 -5.87 -1.41 9.53
C MET A 247 -6.02 -1.37 8.01
N HIS A 248 -6.10 -0.18 7.43
CA HIS A 248 -6.19 -0.03 6.00
C HIS A 248 -4.90 -0.55 5.32
N ARG A 249 -3.71 -0.13 5.79
CA ARG A 249 -2.42 -0.64 5.30
C ARG A 249 -2.30 -2.16 5.43
N LEU A 250 -2.76 -2.74 6.54
CA LEU A 250 -2.80 -4.19 6.70
C LEU A 250 -3.70 -4.85 5.65
N ALA A 251 -4.89 -4.31 5.39
CA ALA A 251 -5.80 -4.83 4.36
C ALA A 251 -5.18 -4.75 2.95
N GLN A 252 -4.47 -3.66 2.65
CA GLN A 252 -3.72 -3.48 1.40
C GLN A 252 -2.62 -4.54 1.24
N TYR A 253 -1.81 -4.76 2.29
CA TYR A 253 -0.77 -5.80 2.27
C TYR A 253 -1.35 -7.20 2.04
N LEU A 254 -2.46 -7.49 2.72
CA LEU A 254 -3.18 -8.75 2.55
C LEU A 254 -3.75 -8.92 1.13
N GLN A 255 -4.17 -7.84 0.47
CA GLN A 255 -4.61 -7.89 -0.93
C GLN A 255 -3.44 -8.17 -1.87
N LEU A 256 -2.28 -7.54 -1.64
CA LEU A 256 -1.06 -7.81 -2.40
C LEU A 256 -0.63 -9.28 -2.31
N LEU A 257 -0.74 -9.91 -1.14
CA LEU A 257 -0.51 -11.35 -0.99
C LEU A 257 -1.50 -12.20 -1.81
N LYS A 258 -2.79 -11.84 -1.83
CA LYS A 258 -3.79 -12.56 -2.64
C LYS A 258 -3.50 -12.47 -4.12
N ASP A 259 -3.14 -11.28 -4.60
CA ASP A 259 -2.85 -11.04 -6.02
C ASP A 259 -1.60 -11.81 -6.43
N PHE A 260 -0.56 -11.80 -5.58
CA PHE A 260 0.63 -12.63 -5.74
C PHE A 260 0.29 -14.12 -5.78
N ASP A 261 -0.45 -14.64 -4.80
CA ASP A 261 -0.84 -16.05 -4.75
C ASP A 261 -1.63 -16.45 -6.01
N GLY A 262 -2.50 -15.56 -6.49
CA GLY A 262 -3.27 -15.74 -7.72
C GLY A 262 -2.38 -15.89 -8.96
N ALA A 263 -1.37 -15.03 -9.11
CA ALA A 263 -0.42 -15.08 -10.22
C ALA A 263 0.52 -16.28 -10.11
N TYR A 264 1.16 -16.46 -8.96
CA TYR A 264 2.14 -17.52 -8.69
C TYR A 264 1.56 -18.92 -8.90
N HIS A 265 0.32 -19.17 -8.46
CA HIS A 265 -0.31 -20.49 -8.62
C HIS A 265 -0.92 -20.75 -10.01
N GLN A 266 -1.11 -19.72 -10.84
CA GLN A 266 -1.59 -19.89 -12.22
C GLN A 266 -0.46 -20.25 -13.20
N GLU A 267 0.75 -19.72 -12.97
CA GLU A 267 1.90 -19.88 -13.87
C GLU A 267 2.79 -21.10 -13.52
N LYS A 268 2.41 -21.87 -12.49
CA LYS A 268 3.24 -22.95 -11.92
C LYS A 268 3.21 -24.24 -12.77
N GLU A 269 3.72 -24.16 -13.99
CA GLU A 269 3.90 -25.34 -14.86
C GLU A 269 5.36 -25.86 -14.88
N SER A 270 6.36 -25.10 -14.39
CA SER A 270 7.76 -25.57 -14.38
C SER A 270 8.71 -24.99 -13.32
N ASP A 271 8.34 -23.94 -12.57
CA ASP A 271 9.26 -23.31 -11.61
C ASP A 271 9.12 -23.93 -10.20
N THR A 272 10.24 -24.37 -9.64
CA THR A 272 10.34 -24.98 -8.29
C THR A 272 10.76 -23.97 -7.23
N THR A 273 10.97 -22.70 -7.61
CA THR A 273 11.37 -21.64 -6.70
C THR A 273 10.29 -21.43 -5.62
N PRO A 274 10.65 -21.42 -4.32
CA PRO A 274 9.72 -21.22 -3.23
C PRO A 274 8.88 -19.94 -3.37
N ALA A 275 7.58 -20.02 -3.04
CA ALA A 275 6.66 -18.89 -3.14
C ALA A 275 7.14 -17.68 -2.31
N VAL A 276 7.63 -17.93 -1.10
CA VAL A 276 8.20 -16.90 -0.22
C VAL A 276 9.43 -16.21 -0.82
N ASP A 277 10.27 -16.92 -1.59
CA ASP A 277 11.45 -16.33 -2.23
C ASP A 277 11.02 -15.39 -3.35
N VAL A 278 10.16 -15.87 -4.25
CA VAL A 278 9.64 -15.06 -5.36
C VAL A 278 8.91 -13.83 -4.83
N PHE A 279 8.11 -14.00 -3.78
CA PHE A 279 7.41 -12.90 -3.13
C PHE A 279 8.39 -11.88 -2.57
N LEU A 280 9.33 -12.29 -1.73
CA LEU A 280 10.25 -11.37 -1.07
C LEU A 280 11.14 -10.64 -2.08
N ASP A 281 11.61 -11.33 -3.12
CA ASP A 281 12.42 -10.72 -4.18
C ASP A 281 11.61 -9.72 -5.02
N ALA A 282 10.38 -10.07 -5.42
CA ALA A 282 9.48 -9.15 -6.10
C ALA A 282 9.16 -7.95 -5.21
N SER A 283 8.99 -8.19 -3.92
CA SER A 283 8.68 -7.19 -2.93
C SER A 283 9.90 -6.31 -2.59
N ALA A 284 11.14 -6.77 -2.70
CA ALA A 284 12.33 -5.99 -2.35
C ALA A 284 12.42 -4.66 -3.13
N ALA A 285 11.93 -4.63 -4.36
CA ALA A 285 11.77 -3.41 -5.15
C ALA A 285 10.79 -2.40 -4.52
N PHE A 286 9.81 -2.90 -3.78
CA PHE A 286 8.78 -2.14 -3.05
C PHE A 286 9.20 -1.84 -1.60
N TRP A 287 9.94 -2.72 -0.92
CA TRP A 287 10.18 -2.68 0.55
C TRP A 287 11.63 -2.42 0.99
N GLY A 288 12.59 -2.31 0.06
CA GLY A 288 14.00 -2.14 0.39
C GLY A 288 14.33 -0.89 1.23
N GLU A 289 15.43 -0.95 1.98
CA GLU A 289 15.99 0.11 2.87
C GLU A 289 16.25 1.48 2.20
N ASN A 290 15.96 1.63 0.91
CA ASN A 290 16.13 2.86 0.14
C ASN A 290 15.01 3.89 0.32
N ALA A 291 14.24 3.83 1.42
CA ALA A 291 13.34 4.92 1.80
C ALA A 291 14.09 6.28 1.88
N ALA A 292 15.38 6.27 2.21
CA ALA A 292 16.22 7.48 2.23
C ALA A 292 16.67 7.95 0.83
N ALA A 293 16.91 7.06 -0.13
CA ALA A 293 17.23 7.42 -1.52
C ALA A 293 15.99 7.89 -2.31
N TYR A 294 14.81 7.38 -1.94
CA TYR A 294 13.52 7.78 -2.49
C TYR A 294 13.16 9.25 -2.20
N VAL A 295 13.75 9.85 -1.16
CA VAL A 295 13.51 11.26 -0.76
C VAL A 295 14.22 12.27 -1.68
N ALA A 296 15.29 11.87 -2.36
CA ALA A 296 16.09 12.76 -3.23
C ALA A 296 15.78 12.61 -4.74
N THR A 297 14.96 11.63 -5.13
CA THR A 297 14.63 11.39 -6.54
C THR A 297 13.39 12.18 -6.95
N PRO A 298 13.40 12.88 -8.09
CA PRO A 298 12.20 13.52 -8.64
C PRO A 298 11.07 12.49 -8.80
N ALA A 299 9.93 12.74 -8.17
CA ALA A 299 8.83 11.78 -8.08
C ALA A 299 7.46 12.46 -8.16
N VAL A 300 6.49 11.73 -8.71
CA VAL A 300 5.08 12.12 -8.76
C VAL A 300 4.50 12.22 -7.34
N ARG A 301 3.85 13.33 -7.01
CA ARG A 301 3.32 13.55 -5.66
C ARG A 301 1.90 13.01 -5.53
N ILE A 302 1.67 12.03 -4.67
CA ILE A 302 0.33 11.54 -4.29
C ILE A 302 -0.04 12.16 -2.95
N LEU A 303 -1.17 12.85 -2.84
CA LEU A 303 -1.52 13.59 -1.63
C LEU A 303 -3.02 13.79 -1.44
N GLY A 304 -3.45 14.00 -0.20
CA GLY A 304 -4.84 14.33 0.09
C GLY A 304 -5.22 15.70 -0.49
N VAL A 305 -6.46 15.85 -0.99
CA VAL A 305 -6.96 17.14 -1.53
C VAL A 305 -6.77 18.30 -0.54
N HIS A 306 -6.88 18.06 0.77
CA HIS A 306 -6.64 19.08 1.80
C HIS A 306 -5.17 19.50 1.93
N GLN A 307 -4.25 18.58 1.65
CA GLN A 307 -2.80 18.82 1.72
C GLN A 307 -2.29 19.53 0.46
N ALA A 308 -3.06 19.53 -0.62
CA ALA A 308 -2.74 20.24 -1.86
C ALA A 308 -2.86 21.77 -1.74
N LYS A 309 -3.41 22.30 -0.63
CA LYS A 309 -3.60 23.74 -0.44
C LYS A 309 -2.25 24.47 -0.48
N GLY A 310 -2.10 25.36 -1.45
CA GLY A 310 -0.87 26.15 -1.65
C GLY A 310 0.24 25.40 -2.38
N GLN A 311 -0.04 24.22 -2.95
CA GLN A 311 0.85 23.53 -3.86
C GLN A 311 0.36 23.68 -5.29
N GLU A 312 1.30 23.78 -6.22
CA GLU A 312 1.05 23.90 -7.66
C GLU A 312 1.81 22.80 -8.42
N ALA A 313 1.34 22.49 -9.61
CA ALA A 313 1.91 21.50 -10.54
C ALA A 313 1.38 21.74 -11.96
N GLU A 314 2.19 21.39 -12.96
CA GLU A 314 1.81 21.44 -14.37
C GLU A 314 0.66 20.46 -14.73
N ALA A 315 0.66 19.28 -14.10
CA ALA A 315 -0.38 18.27 -14.28
C ALA A 315 -0.96 17.80 -12.95
N VAL A 316 -2.29 17.83 -12.83
CA VAL A 316 -3.01 17.40 -11.63
C VAL A 316 -4.07 16.36 -11.99
N PHE A 317 -4.00 15.21 -11.33
CA PHE A 317 -4.95 14.12 -11.43
C PHE A 317 -5.78 14.07 -10.15
N VAL A 318 -7.10 14.11 -10.24
CA VAL A 318 -7.99 13.92 -9.08
C VAL A 318 -8.67 12.58 -9.24
N CYS A 319 -8.34 11.62 -8.38
CA CYS A 319 -8.82 10.24 -8.48
C CYS A 319 -9.90 9.93 -7.43
N GLY A 320 -10.68 8.86 -7.66
CA GLY A 320 -11.67 8.40 -6.71
C GLY A 320 -12.86 9.37 -6.59
N MET A 321 -13.21 10.06 -7.69
CA MET A 321 -14.35 10.97 -7.72
C MET A 321 -15.69 10.23 -7.78
N ILE A 322 -16.05 9.64 -6.64
CA ILE A 322 -17.24 8.82 -6.48
C ILE A 322 -18.26 9.54 -5.59
N MET A 323 -19.55 9.45 -5.94
CA MET A 323 -20.64 9.95 -5.10
C MET A 323 -20.58 9.36 -3.68
N GLY A 324 -20.62 10.22 -2.65
CA GLY A 324 -20.49 9.82 -1.24
C GLY A 324 -19.05 9.77 -0.72
N ASN A 325 -18.06 9.83 -1.60
CA ASN A 325 -16.65 10.02 -1.25
C ASN A 325 -16.18 11.44 -1.62
N PHE A 326 -16.57 11.92 -2.81
CA PHE A 326 -16.19 13.22 -3.36
C PHE A 326 -17.33 13.84 -4.22
N PRO A 327 -18.10 14.82 -3.71
CA PRO A 327 -18.13 15.32 -2.33
C PRO A 327 -18.76 14.32 -1.35
N ARG A 328 -18.43 14.47 -0.06
CA ARG A 328 -19.14 13.77 1.03
C ARG A 328 -20.53 14.35 1.23
#